data_AF-S0J4B7-F1
#
_entry.id   AF-S0J4B7-F1
#
_cell.length_a   1.000
_cell.length_b   1.000
_cell.length_c   1.000
_cell.angle_alpha   90.00
_cell.angle_beta   90.00
_cell.angle_gamma   90.00
#
_symmetry.space_group_name_H-M   'P 1'
#
loop_
_entity.id
_entity.type
_entity.pdbx_description
1 polymer ?
#
loop_
_entity_poly.entity_id
_entity_poly.type
_entity_poly.pdbx_seq_one_letter_code
_entity_poly.pdbx_strand_id
1 'polypeptide(L)'
;MDAKKINQEEELELNDEQAARNDEVYSGVFDLCRMLSENPELEWDMSFIGEIADCAASILGRHGIRVRFPAVVTNEDGSQYIEEYYGGDESGE
;
A
#
# COMPACT_ATOMS: atom_id res chain seq x y z
N MET A 1 -18.66 -8.29 37.18
CA MET A 1 -18.15 -7.69 35.94
C MET A 1 -16.69 -8.06 35.83
N ASP A 2 -16.20 -8.15 34.59
CA ASP A 2 -14.78 -8.21 34.22
C ASP A 2 -14.07 -9.56 34.24
N ALA A 3 -14.23 -10.25 33.10
CA ALA A 3 -13.08 -10.62 32.29
C ALA A 3 -13.52 -10.61 30.82
N LYS A 4 -13.38 -9.47 30.13
CA LYS A 4 -13.46 -9.45 28.66
C LYS A 4 -12.16 -10.11 28.18
N LYS A 5 -12.18 -11.45 28.06
CA LYS A 5 -11.15 -12.19 27.34
C LYS A 5 -11.24 -11.77 25.88
N ILE A 6 -10.42 -10.80 25.48
CA ILE A 6 -10.15 -10.50 24.08
C ILE A 6 -9.00 -11.43 23.71
N ASN A 7 -9.32 -12.58 23.12
CA ASN A 7 -8.35 -13.53 22.58
C ASN A 7 -8.78 -13.86 21.15
N GLN A 8 -8.32 -13.04 20.22
CA GLN A 8 -8.10 -13.30 18.80
C GLN A 8 -7.23 -12.14 18.32
N GLU A 9 -6.12 -12.44 17.68
CA GLU A 9 -5.13 -11.50 17.18
C GLU A 9 -5.82 -10.34 16.45
N GLU A 10 -5.68 -9.10 16.94
CA GLU A 10 -6.13 -7.93 16.19
C GLU A 10 -5.32 -7.90 14.90
N GLU A 11 -5.94 -8.21 13.76
CA GLU A 11 -5.32 -8.01 12.45
C GLU A 11 -4.83 -6.56 12.40
N LEU A 12 -3.56 -6.38 12.13
CA LEU A 12 -2.97 -5.06 12.07
C LEU A 12 -3.59 -4.32 10.88
N GLU A 13 -4.22 -3.18 11.13
CA GLU A 13 -4.86 -2.35 10.11
C GLU A 13 -4.11 -1.02 9.92
N LEU A 14 -4.20 -0.46 8.72
CA LEU A 14 -3.72 0.89 8.46
C LEU A 14 -4.59 1.91 9.19
N ASN A 15 -3.97 2.95 9.73
CA ASN A 15 -4.72 4.08 10.30
C ASN A 15 -5.32 4.97 9.18
N ASP A 16 -6.20 5.89 9.58
CA ASP A 16 -6.91 6.80 8.64
C ASP A 16 -5.96 7.60 7.74
N GLU A 17 -4.81 8.06 8.25
CA GLU A 17 -3.83 8.83 7.48
C GLU A 17 -3.09 7.96 6.45
N GLN A 18 -2.81 6.71 6.81
CA GLN A 18 -2.18 5.73 5.93
C GLN A 18 -3.15 5.27 4.83
N ALA A 19 -4.41 5.01 5.19
CA ALA A 19 -5.47 4.66 4.24
C ALA A 19 -5.71 5.81 3.24
N ALA A 20 -5.85 7.05 3.74
CA ALA A 20 -6.01 8.22 2.87
C ALA A 20 -4.82 8.42 1.92
N ARG A 21 -3.59 8.14 2.40
CA ARG A 21 -2.41 8.21 1.56
C ARG A 21 -2.44 7.16 0.43
N ASN A 22 -2.90 5.95 0.72
CA ASN A 22 -3.06 4.91 -0.30
C ASN A 22 -4.15 5.27 -1.31
N ASP A 23 -5.27 5.85 -0.86
CA ASP A 23 -6.34 6.33 -1.76
C ASP A 23 -5.85 7.39 -2.76
N GLU A 24 -4.95 8.29 -2.34
CA GLU A 24 -4.30 9.25 -3.24
C GLU A 24 -3.44 8.54 -4.31
N VAL A 25 -2.70 7.50 -3.92
CA VAL A 25 -1.89 6.70 -4.86
C VAL A 25 -2.78 5.99 -5.86
N TYR A 26 -3.82 5.30 -5.40
CA TYR A 26 -4.77 4.61 -6.27
C TYR A 26 -5.49 5.56 -7.22
N SER A 27 -5.86 6.76 -6.75
CA SER A 27 -6.47 7.80 -7.60
C SER A 27 -5.51 8.23 -8.72
N GLY A 28 -4.24 8.46 -8.41
CA GLY A 28 -3.24 8.81 -9.42
C GLY A 28 -2.98 7.68 -10.42
N VAL A 29 -2.99 6.43 -9.96
CA VAL A 29 -2.88 5.25 -10.84
C VAL A 29 -4.09 5.12 -11.75
N PHE A 30 -5.29 5.37 -11.23
CA PHE A 30 -6.51 5.38 -12.03
C PHE A 30 -6.47 6.43 -13.15
N ASP A 31 -5.99 7.65 -12.85
CA ASP A 31 -5.80 8.69 -13.85
C ASP A 31 -4.77 8.29 -14.92
N LEU A 32 -3.67 7.64 -14.52
CA LEU A 32 -2.70 7.05 -15.44
C LEU A 32 -3.37 6.01 -16.36
N CYS A 33 -4.18 5.11 -15.81
CA CYS A 33 -4.88 4.08 -16.58
C CYS A 33 -5.85 4.69 -17.60
N ARG A 34 -6.63 5.71 -17.20
CA ARG A 34 -7.53 6.46 -18.10
C ARG A 34 -6.75 7.12 -19.23
N MET A 35 -5.61 7.73 -18.90
CA MET A 35 -4.74 8.40 -19.88
C MET A 35 -4.15 7.39 -20.88
N LEU A 36 -3.58 6.28 -20.42
CA LEU A 36 -2.94 5.28 -21.28
C LEU A 36 -3.93 4.52 -22.18
N SER A 37 -5.14 4.28 -21.67
CA SER A 37 -6.18 3.58 -22.42
C SER A 37 -6.99 4.49 -23.34
N GLU A 38 -6.80 5.81 -23.25
CA GLU A 38 -7.65 6.83 -23.89
C GLU A 38 -9.15 6.63 -23.57
N ASN A 39 -9.47 5.99 -22.43
CA ASN A 39 -10.83 5.64 -22.05
C ASN A 39 -11.35 6.55 -20.92
N PRO A 40 -12.14 7.60 -21.23
CA PRO A 40 -12.74 8.45 -20.21
C PRO A 40 -13.89 7.77 -19.43
N GLU A 41 -14.35 6.61 -19.88
CA GLU A 41 -15.40 5.82 -19.21
C GLU A 41 -14.80 4.60 -18.47
N LEU A 42 -13.47 4.53 -18.33
CA LEU A 42 -12.84 3.46 -17.55
C LEU A 42 -13.39 3.46 -16.13
N GLU A 43 -13.86 2.30 -15.69
CA GLU A 43 -14.38 2.08 -14.34
C GLU A 43 -13.25 1.82 -13.35
N TRP A 44 -13.50 2.16 -12.08
CA TRP A 44 -12.57 1.87 -11.01
C TRP A 44 -12.54 0.38 -10.69
N ASP A 45 -11.38 -0.25 -10.83
CA ASP A 45 -11.19 -1.68 -10.55
C ASP A 45 -9.85 -1.89 -9.81
N MET A 46 -9.96 -2.29 -8.54
CA MET A 46 -8.81 -2.50 -7.66
C MET A 46 -7.88 -3.63 -8.11
N SER A 47 -8.31 -4.53 -8.99
CA SER A 47 -7.45 -5.61 -9.49
C SER A 47 -6.25 -5.04 -10.25
N PHE A 48 -6.48 -4.24 -11.27
CA PHE A 48 -5.39 -3.62 -12.04
C PHE A 48 -4.85 -2.36 -11.37
N ILE A 49 -5.67 -1.60 -10.65
CA ILE A 49 -5.19 -0.39 -9.95
C ILE A 49 -4.17 -0.77 -8.88
N GLY A 50 -4.46 -1.82 -8.09
CA GLY A 50 -3.53 -2.35 -7.09
C GLY A 50 -2.25 -2.88 -7.73
N GLU A 51 -2.37 -3.73 -8.74
CA GLU A 51 -1.20 -4.33 -9.43
C GLU A 51 -0.26 -3.26 -10.03
N ILE A 52 -0.84 -2.21 -10.63
CA ILE A 52 -0.05 -1.11 -11.20
C ILE A 52 0.59 -0.26 -10.08
N ALA A 53 -0.12 0.02 -8.99
CA ALA A 53 0.43 0.74 -7.85
C ALA A 53 1.64 0.02 -7.24
N ASP A 54 1.51 -1.29 -6.98
CA ASP A 54 2.59 -2.14 -6.48
C ASP A 54 3.79 -2.16 -7.44
N CYS A 55 3.52 -2.32 -8.74
CA CYS A 55 4.55 -2.31 -9.77
C CYS A 55 5.31 -0.97 -9.83
N ALA A 56 4.58 0.15 -9.81
CA ALA A 56 5.16 1.48 -9.81
C ALA A 56 6.02 1.74 -8.56
N ALA A 57 5.52 1.38 -7.37
CA ALA A 57 6.25 1.50 -6.12
C ALA A 57 7.55 0.67 -6.14
N SER A 58 7.48 -0.58 -6.65
CA SER A 58 8.65 -1.45 -6.80
C SER A 58 9.69 -0.88 -7.76
N ILE A 59 9.27 -0.37 -8.93
CA ILE A 59 10.16 0.25 -9.92
C ILE A 59 10.87 1.46 -9.30
N LEU A 60 10.14 2.37 -8.68
CA LEU A 60 10.71 3.56 -8.03
C LEU A 60 11.71 3.17 -6.94
N GLY A 61 11.36 2.19 -6.10
CA GLY A 61 12.24 1.68 -5.06
C GLY A 61 13.54 1.10 -5.59
N ARG A 62 13.51 0.34 -6.69
CA ARG A 62 14.71 -0.18 -7.38
C ARG A 62 15.62 0.92 -7.94
N HIS A 63 15.07 2.09 -8.20
CA HIS A 63 15.81 3.27 -8.63
C HIS A 63 16.24 4.18 -7.46
N GLY A 64 16.13 3.71 -6.21
CA GLY A 64 16.52 4.47 -5.02
C GLY A 64 15.57 5.62 -4.67
N ILE A 65 14.38 5.66 -5.29
CA ILE A 65 13.36 6.65 -4.99
C ILE A 65 12.47 6.08 -3.89
N ARG A 66 12.47 6.75 -2.75
CA ARG A 66 11.62 6.39 -1.60
C ARG A 66 10.15 6.65 -1.92
N VAL A 67 9.29 5.65 -1.73
CA VAL A 67 7.85 5.74 -2.00
C VAL A 67 7.07 5.54 -0.70
N ARG A 68 6.24 6.51 -0.31
CA ARG A 68 5.31 6.35 0.82
C ARG A 68 4.03 5.65 0.34
N PHE A 69 3.94 4.35 0.59
CA PHE A 69 2.81 3.50 0.26
C PHE A 69 2.63 2.44 1.36
N PRO A 70 1.97 2.79 2.48
CA PRO A 70 1.89 1.91 3.64
C PRO A 70 1.21 0.57 3.36
N ALA A 71 1.79 -0.52 3.88
CA ALA A 71 1.27 -1.87 3.73
C ALA A 71 1.45 -2.70 5.01
N VAL A 72 0.50 -3.58 5.28
CA VAL A 72 0.60 -4.57 6.36
C VAL A 72 1.45 -5.74 5.84
N VAL A 73 2.60 -5.95 6.45
CA VAL A 73 3.50 -7.06 6.12
C VAL A 73 3.32 -8.15 7.15
N THR A 74 3.01 -9.37 6.68
CA THR A 74 2.97 -10.57 7.53
C THR A 74 4.24 -11.38 7.30
N ASN A 75 5.02 -11.55 8.35
CA ASN A 75 6.23 -12.37 8.35
C ASN A 75 5.90 -13.87 8.32
N GLU A 76 6.91 -14.69 8.04
CA GLU A 76 6.77 -16.15 8.01
C GLU A 76 6.32 -16.75 9.35
N ASP A 77 6.65 -16.10 10.46
CA ASP A 77 6.26 -16.50 11.82
C ASP A 77 4.84 -16.05 12.20
N GLY A 78 4.12 -15.39 11.29
CA GLY A 78 2.79 -14.85 11.50
C GLY A 78 2.76 -13.47 12.17
N SER A 79 3.92 -12.90 12.55
CA SER A 79 3.96 -11.54 13.09
C SER A 79 3.65 -10.51 11.99
N GLN A 80 2.96 -9.42 12.37
CA GLN A 80 2.59 -8.35 11.47
C GLN A 80 3.23 -7.02 11.87
N TYR A 81 3.59 -6.21 10.88
CA TYR A 81 3.99 -4.81 11.06
C TYR A 81 3.51 -3.97 9.89
N ILE A 82 3.45 -2.65 10.08
CA ILE A 82 3.18 -1.71 8.98
C ILE A 82 4.52 -1.28 8.40
N GLU A 83 4.76 -1.62 7.15
CA GLU A 83 5.83 -1.03 6.35
C GLU A 83 5.32 0.29 5.77
N GLU A 84 5.96 1.40 6.11
CA GLU A 84 5.49 2.73 5.71
C GLU A 84 6.03 3.14 4.33
N TYR A 85 7.16 2.56 3.90
CA TYR A 85 7.84 2.95 2.66
C TYR A 85 8.31 1.75 1.82
N TYR A 86 8.17 1.87 0.49
CA TYR A 86 8.85 1.01 -0.48
C TYR A 86 10.17 1.65 -0.92
N GLY A 87 11.23 0.83 -0.92
CA GLY A 87 12.55 1.22 -1.39
C GLY A 87 13.22 2.32 -0.56
N GLY A 88 14.49 2.58 -0.88
CA GLY A 88 15.37 3.33 -0.01
C GLY A 88 15.96 2.39 1.03
N ASP A 89 17.09 1.77 0.71
CA ASP A 89 17.95 1.24 1.75
C ASP A 89 18.18 2.37 2.76
N GLU A 90 17.97 2.09 4.05
CA GLU A 90 18.74 2.72 5.10
C GLU A 90 20.21 2.23 5.00
N SER A 91 20.82 2.34 3.81
CA SER A 91 22.26 2.32 3.68
C SER A 91 22.74 3.64 4.27
N GLY A 92 22.80 3.63 5.59
CA GLY A 92 23.70 4.49 6.33
C GLY A 92 25.10 4.28 5.77
N GLU A 93 25.59 5.31 5.10
CA GLU A 93 26.98 5.74 5.16
C GLU A 93 27.03 7.18 5.68
#